data_AF-J5KMN2-F1
#
_entry.id   AF-J5KMN2-F1
#
_cell.length_a   1.000
_cell.length_b   1.000
_cell.length_c   1.000
_cell.angle_alpha   90.00
_cell.angle_beta   90.00
_cell.angle_gamma   90.00
#
_symmetry.space_group_name_H-M   'P 1'
#
loop_
_entity.id
_entity.type
_entity.pdbx_description
1 polymer ?
#
loop_
_entity_poly.entity_id
_entity_poly.type
_entity_poly.pdbx_seq_one_letter_code
_entity_poly.pdbx_strand_id
1 'polypeptide(L)' 'MAIADNLIELKTVCSECSKKATMVVRLNGKGEVQTHGEQVQLGGNDVYKVVCRKHFQKLTKLL' A
#
# COMPACT_ATOMS: atom_id res chain seq x y z
N MET A 1 -13.57 -5.34 -14.16
CA MET A 1 -13.68 -3.86 -14.08
C MET A 1 -13.92 -3.33 -15.48
N ALA A 2 -15.17 -3.30 -15.95
CA ALA A 2 -15.48 -2.81 -17.30
C ALA A 2 -16.92 -2.31 -17.46
N ILE A 3 -17.57 -1.94 -16.35
CA ILE A 3 -18.98 -1.48 -16.31
C ILE A 3 -19.12 -0.17 -15.54
N ALA A 4 -18.03 0.58 -15.37
CA ALA A 4 -18.05 1.88 -14.71
C ALA A 4 -18.00 2.98 -15.78
N ASP A 5 -19.02 3.84 -15.81
CA ASP A 5 -19.07 5.00 -16.71
C ASP A 5 -18.01 6.06 -16.36
N ASN A 6 -17.59 6.13 -15.08
CA ASN A 6 -16.56 7.04 -14.61
C ASN A 6 -15.57 6.33 -13.70
N LEU A 7 -14.27 6.46 -14.02
CA LEU A 7 -13.16 5.95 -13.21
C LEU A 7 -12.24 7.12 -12.84
N ILE A 8 -12.21 7.48 -11.56
CA ILE A 8 -11.34 8.53 -11.04
C ILE A 8 -10.29 7.89 -10.15
N GLU A 9 -9.03 7.92 -10.60
CA GLU A 9 -7.90 7.47 -9.79
C GLU A 9 -7.54 8.55 -8.77
N LEU A 10 -7.79 8.30 -7.49
CA LEU A 10 -7.38 9.17 -6.40
C LEU A 10 -5.85 9.13 -6.26
N LYS A 11 -5.21 10.29 -6.47
CA LYS A 11 -3.76 10.43 -6.35
C LYS A 11 -3.42 10.83 -4.92
N THR A 12 -2.79 9.94 -4.18
CA THR A 12 -2.18 10.24 -2.88
C THR A 12 -0.68 10.50 -3.03
N VAL A 13 -0.07 11.14 -2.04
CA VAL A 13 1.38 11.36 -1.98
C VAL A 13 2.02 10.21 -1.19
N CYS A 14 3.19 9.75 -1.60
CA CYS A 14 3.92 8.69 -0.92
C CYS A 14 4.36 9.15 0.48
N SER A 15 4.13 8.32 1.50
CA SER A 15 4.48 8.67 2.88
C SER A 15 6.00 8.83 3.10
N GLU A 16 6.82 8.22 2.24
CA GLU A 16 8.28 8.25 2.32
C GLU A 16 8.94 9.19 1.28
N CYS A 17 8.15 9.81 0.39
CA CYS A 17 8.65 10.83 -0.56
C CYS A 17 7.53 11.62 -1.22
N SER A 18 7.84 12.80 -1.77
CA SER A 18 6.87 13.65 -2.47
C SER A 18 6.45 13.15 -3.88
N LYS A 19 6.55 11.85 -4.17
CA LYS A 19 6.10 11.27 -5.44
C LYS A 19 4.68 10.73 -5.33
N LYS A 20 4.00 10.59 -6.47
CA LYS A 20 2.68 9.95 -6.55
C LYS A 20 2.73 8.57 -5.89
N ALA A 21 1.90 8.35 -4.87
CA ALA A 21 1.62 7.03 -4.35
C ALA A 21 0.66 6.32 -5.28
N THR A 22 1.00 5.09 -5.64
CA THR A 22 0.18 4.23 -6.51
C THR A 22 0.02 2.84 -5.91
N MET A 23 0.65 2.57 -4.76
CA MET A 23 0.68 1.27 -4.12
C MET A 23 0.46 1.43 -2.62
N VAL A 24 -0.12 0.41 -2.00
CA VAL A 24 -0.33 0.36 -0.54
C VAL A 24 0.48 -0.81 0.01
N VAL A 25 1.22 -0.57 1.09
CA VAL A 25 1.88 -1.63 1.86
C VAL A 25 1.16 -1.80 3.18
N ARG A 26 1.06 -3.06 3.61
CA ARG A 26 0.62 -3.42 4.94
C ARG A 26 1.83 -3.69 5.81
N LEU A 27 1.95 -2.97 6.92
CA LEU A 27 2.94 -3.19 7.94
C LEU A 27 2.38 -4.15 8.99
N ASN A 28 3.23 -4.89 9.69
CA ASN A 28 2.86 -5.60 10.92
C ASN A 28 3.15 -4.73 12.15
N GLY A 29 2.82 -5.22 13.35
CA GLY A 29 3.15 -4.54 14.61
C GLY A 29 4.65 -4.35 14.89
N LYS A 30 5.54 -4.91 14.05
CA LYS A 30 6.99 -4.73 14.09
C LYS A 30 7.50 -3.76 13.01
N GLY A 31 6.61 -3.15 12.22
CA GLY A 31 6.98 -2.24 11.13
C GLY A 31 7.51 -2.93 9.87
N GLU A 32 7.41 -4.25 9.77
CA GLU A 32 7.82 -5.02 8.60
C GLU A 32 6.64 -5.23 7.65
N VAL A 33 6.93 -5.31 6.35
CA VAL A 33 5.88 -5.49 5.35
C VAL A 33 5.37 -6.91 5.36
N GLN A 34 4.08 -7.07 5.65
CA GLN A 34 3.39 -8.34 5.53
C GLN A 34 3.05 -8.60 4.07
N THR A 35 3.85 -9.44 3.42
CA THR A 35 3.57 -9.99 2.08
C THR A 35 2.81 -11.32 2.16
N HIS A 36 2.95 -12.05 3.27
CA HIS A 36 2.22 -13.27 3.58
C HIS A 36 1.58 -13.22 4.97
N GLY A 37 0.30 -13.57 5.05
CA GLY A 37 -0.53 -13.57 6.25
C GLY A 37 -2.01 -13.74 5.90
N GLU A 38 -2.84 -14.05 6.89
CA GLU A 38 -4.30 -14.17 6.69
C GLU A 38 -4.89 -12.86 6.15
N GLN A 39 -5.65 -12.98 5.06
CA GLN A 39 -6.25 -11.87 4.31
C GLN A 39 -7.25 -11.05 5.15
N VAL A 40 -7.71 -11.58 6.28
CA VAL A 40 -8.72 -10.97 7.15
C VAL A 40 -8.18 -10.89 8.57
N GLN A 41 -7.86 -9.68 9.02
CA GLN A 41 -7.56 -9.42 10.43
C GLN A 41 -8.51 -8.32 10.91
N LEU A 42 -9.42 -8.67 11.82
CA LEU A 42 -10.35 -7.74 12.47
C LEU A 42 -9.57 -6.96 13.53
N GLY A 43 -8.92 -5.85 13.15
CA GLY A 43 -8.22 -4.99 14.10
C GLY A 43 -7.40 -3.87 13.45
N GLY A 44 -7.83 -2.62 13.69
CA GLY A 44 -7.00 -1.40 13.71
C GLY A 44 -6.54 -0.84 12.35
N ASN A 45 -6.92 0.40 12.05
CA ASN A 45 -6.53 1.20 10.89
C ASN A 45 -5.02 1.57 10.82
N ASP A 46 -4.17 1.00 11.68
CA ASP A 46 -2.82 1.51 11.96
C ASP A 46 -1.69 0.85 11.16
N VAL A 47 -2.03 0.06 10.13
CA VAL A 47 -1.05 -0.79 9.42
C VAL A 47 -0.95 -0.56 7.92
N TYR A 48 -1.60 0.47 7.36
CA TYR A 48 -1.55 0.74 5.91
C TYR A 48 -0.78 2.04 5.61
N LYS A 49 0.26 1.94 4.78
CA LYS A 49 0.97 3.11 4.21
C LYS A 49 0.81 3.16 2.70
N VAL A 50 0.56 4.36 2.17
CA VAL A 50 0.54 4.65 0.73
C VAL A 50 1.95 5.02 0.27
N VAL A 51 2.48 4.31 -0.72
CA VAL A 51 3.85 4.47 -1.20
C VAL A 51 3.94 4.47 -2.72
N CYS A 52 5.03 5.03 -3.25
CA CYS A 52 5.36 4.93 -4.68
C CYS A 52 5.94 3.55 -5.00
N ARG A 53 5.91 3.15 -6.29
CA ARG A 53 6.44 1.85 -6.78
C ARG A 53 7.86 1.53 -6.29
N LYS A 54 8.74 2.55 -6.20
CA LYS A 54 10.13 2.36 -5.72
C LYS A 54 10.20 1.99 -4.24
N HIS A 55 9.43 2.67 -3.40
CA HIS A 55 9.40 2.38 -1.97
C HIS A 55 8.67 1.08 -1.69
N PHE A 56 7.64 0.76 -2.47
CA PHE A 56 6.99 -0.56 -2.42
C PHE A 56 8.02 -1.69 -2.60
N GLN A 57 8.85 -1.65 -3.65
CA GLN A 57 9.88 -2.67 -3.88
C GLN A 57 10.92 -2.74 -2.77
N LYS A 58 11.41 -1.59 -2.29
CA LYS A 58 12.38 -1.56 -1.18
C LYS A 58 11.83 -2.20 0.10
N LEU A 59 10.53 -2.00 0.34
CA LEU A 59 9.84 -2.47 1.53
C LEU A 59 9.45 -3.95 1.43
N THR A 60 9.00 -4.42 0.27
CA THR A 60 8.61 -5.82 0.09
C THR A 60 9.79 -6.75 -0.20
N LYS A 61 10.92 -6.24 -0.70
CA LYS A 61 12.11 -7.02 -1.12
C LYS A 61 11.77 -8.25 -1.98
N LEU A 62 10.68 -8.18 -2.75
CA LEU A 62 10.19 -9.26 -3.62
C LEU A 62 10.95 -9.36 -4.95
N LEU A 63 12.07 -8.63 -5.10
CA LEU A 63 12.94 -8.58 -6.27
C LEU A 63 14.40 -8.67 -5.83
#